data_AF-A0A849FHV5-F1
#
_entry.id   AF-A0A849FHV5-F1
#
_cell.length_a   1.000
_cell.length_b   1.000
_cell.length_c   1.000
_cell.angle_alpha   90.00
_cell.angle_beta   90.00
_cell.angle_gamma   90.00
#
_symmetry.space_group_name_H-M   'P 1'
#
loop_
_entity.id
_entity.type
_entity.pdbx_description
1 polymer ?
#
loop_
_entity_poly.entity_id
_entity_poly.type
_entity_poly.pdbx_seq_one_letter_code
_entity_poly.pdbx_strand_id
1 'polypeptide(L)'
;INNDTASDDAKNARDILNFLTAKDCYILSFTFNSDLTVTASNSSNYVEISVNSAGTGLEIPCPTESDTEASTYTFDGMVLNILDGNGETVSVDVTINGDVMAVDAADLDIPNFNDSGELIFIKR
;
A
#
# COMPACT_ATOMS: atom_id res chain seq x y z
N ILE A 1 -9.90 3.49 -8.84
CA ILE A 1 -9.64 3.23 -10.28
C ILE A 1 -10.92 3.32 -11.10
N ASN A 2 -10.93 4.15 -12.15
CA ASN A 2 -12.02 4.23 -13.12
C ASN A 2 -11.78 3.21 -14.25
N ASN A 3 -12.72 2.27 -14.44
CA ASN A 3 -12.61 1.22 -15.46
C ASN A 3 -12.66 1.73 -16.91
N ASP A 4 -13.23 2.91 -17.14
CA ASP A 4 -13.38 3.46 -18.49
C ASP A 4 -12.10 4.14 -18.98
N THR A 5 -11.24 4.59 -18.07
CA THR A 5 -10.05 5.39 -18.38
C THR A 5 -8.73 4.73 -17.98
N ALA A 6 -8.73 3.78 -17.06
CA ALA A 6 -7.51 3.09 -16.63
C ALA A 6 -6.98 2.13 -17.69
N SER A 7 -5.65 2.02 -17.76
CA SER A 7 -4.96 1.02 -18.59
C SER A 7 -5.32 -0.41 -18.13
N ASP A 8 -5.14 -1.38 -19.03
CA ASP A 8 -5.35 -2.79 -18.68
C ASP A 8 -4.36 -3.25 -17.60
N ASP A 9 -3.14 -2.73 -17.61
CA ASP A 9 -2.15 -3.00 -16.56
C ASP A 9 -2.62 -2.52 -15.18
N ALA A 10 -3.19 -1.32 -15.09
CA ALA A 10 -3.73 -0.79 -13.82
C ALA A 10 -4.94 -1.60 -13.33
N LYS A 11 -5.79 -2.06 -14.25
CA LYS A 11 -6.93 -2.95 -13.93
C LYS A 11 -6.45 -4.30 -13.43
N ASN A 12 -5.47 -4.89 -14.10
CA ASN A 12 -4.87 -6.17 -13.72
C ASN A 12 -4.19 -6.06 -12.35
N ALA A 13 -3.41 -4.99 -12.11
CA ALA A 13 -2.77 -4.72 -10.82
C ALA A 13 -3.80 -4.62 -9.69
N ARG A 14 -4.90 -3.88 -9.91
CA ARG A 14 -6.02 -3.81 -8.94
C ARG A 14 -6.59 -5.19 -8.64
N ASP A 15 -6.83 -6.01 -9.66
CA ASP A 15 -7.45 -7.32 -9.48
C ASP A 15 -6.52 -8.28 -8.72
N ILE A 16 -5.20 -8.18 -8.94
CA ILE A 16 -4.18 -8.89 -8.15
C ILE A 16 -4.18 -8.42 -6.69
N LEU A 17 -4.20 -7.10 -6.45
CA LEU A 17 -4.25 -6.53 -5.10
C LEU A 17 -5.52 -6.96 -4.35
N ASN A 18 -6.67 -6.97 -5.02
CA ASN A 18 -7.94 -7.44 -4.46
C ASN A 18 -7.86 -8.93 -4.10
N PHE A 19 -7.28 -9.75 -4.96
CA PHE A 19 -7.10 -11.18 -4.72
C PHE A 19 -6.20 -11.46 -3.51
N LEU A 20 -5.09 -10.72 -3.38
CA LEU A 20 -4.16 -10.85 -2.25
C LEU A 20 -4.81 -10.33 -0.95
N THR A 21 -5.48 -9.19 -1.00
CA THR A 21 -6.17 -8.60 0.16
C THR A 21 -7.28 -9.51 0.69
N ALA A 22 -8.03 -10.18 -0.20
CA ALA A 22 -9.05 -11.17 0.19
C ALA A 22 -8.48 -12.41 0.92
N LYS A 23 -7.15 -12.59 0.92
CA LYS A 23 -6.41 -13.62 1.66
C LYS A 23 -5.65 -13.06 2.87
N ASP A 24 -5.94 -11.84 3.31
CA ASP A 24 -5.18 -11.10 4.33
C ASP A 24 -3.69 -10.94 3.97
N CYS A 25 -3.41 -10.82 2.67
CA CYS A 25 -2.07 -10.68 2.13
C CYS A 25 -1.84 -9.25 1.64
N TYR A 26 -1.22 -8.43 2.48
CA TYR A 26 -1.00 -7.01 2.22
C TYR A 26 0.43 -6.80 1.71
N ILE A 27 0.56 -6.35 0.45
CA ILE A 27 1.89 -6.14 -0.17
C ILE A 27 2.50 -4.77 0.15
N LEU A 28 1.74 -3.89 0.79
CA LEU A 28 2.20 -2.61 1.30
C LEU A 28 1.54 -2.41 2.66
N SER A 29 2.33 -2.13 3.69
CA SER A 29 1.84 -1.87 5.03
C SER A 29 2.66 -0.80 5.73
N PHE A 30 1.99 0.02 6.53
CA PHE A 30 2.64 0.95 7.45
C PHE A 30 2.22 0.61 8.87
N THR A 31 3.21 0.52 9.76
CA THR A 31 3.01 0.30 11.19
C THR A 31 3.43 1.56 11.93
N PHE A 32 2.46 2.32 12.41
CA PHE A 32 2.68 3.51 13.24
C PHE A 32 2.80 3.12 14.71
N ASN A 33 3.98 3.33 15.30
CA ASN A 33 4.30 2.97 16.66
C ASN A 33 4.03 4.15 17.63
N SER A 34 3.80 3.83 18.90
CA SER A 34 3.53 4.85 19.94
C SER A 34 4.72 5.75 20.28
N ASP A 35 5.93 5.39 19.85
CA ASP A 35 7.16 6.16 19.99
C ASP A 35 7.40 7.16 18.84
N LEU A 36 6.39 7.37 17.99
CA LEU A 36 6.43 8.25 16.81
C LEU A 36 7.31 7.72 15.67
N THR A 37 7.63 6.43 15.67
CA THR A 37 8.25 5.76 14.52
C THR A 37 7.19 5.13 13.62
N VAL A 38 7.48 5.05 12.33
CA VAL A 38 6.69 4.31 11.34
C VAL A 38 7.58 3.31 10.65
N THR A 39 7.08 2.09 10.44
CA THR A 39 7.73 1.08 9.60
C THR A 39 6.89 0.84 8.37
N ALA A 40 7.43 1.12 7.19
CA ALA A 40 6.86 0.75 5.91
C ALA A 40 7.43 -0.61 5.48
N SER A 41 6.57 -1.50 5.00
CA SER A 41 6.96 -2.77 4.38
C SER A 41 6.30 -2.86 3.02
N ASN A 42 7.11 -3.05 1.98
CA ASN A 42 6.70 -3.10 0.58
C ASN A 42 7.19 -4.40 -0.07
N SER A 43 6.26 -5.24 -0.47
CA SER A 43 6.48 -6.51 -1.18
C SER A 43 6.14 -6.44 -2.67
N SER A 44 5.82 -5.26 -3.22
CA SER A 44 5.35 -5.12 -4.61
C SER A 44 6.33 -5.67 -5.65
N ASN A 45 7.64 -5.50 -5.42
CA ASN A 45 8.69 -6.04 -6.28
C ASN A 45 8.84 -7.57 -6.21
N TYR A 46 8.21 -8.20 -5.22
CA TYR A 46 8.32 -9.64 -4.91
C TYR A 46 7.01 -10.40 -5.17
N VAL A 47 6.05 -9.77 -5.86
CA VAL A 47 4.82 -10.43 -6.29
C VAL A 47 5.13 -11.35 -7.46
N GLU A 48 4.99 -12.66 -7.24
CA GLU A 48 5.11 -13.66 -8.28
C GLU A 48 3.75 -14.02 -8.88
N ILE A 49 3.69 -14.16 -10.20
CA ILE A 49 2.50 -14.56 -10.93
C ILE A 49 2.87 -15.72 -11.84
N SER A 50 2.16 -16.83 -11.67
CA SER A 50 2.37 -18.03 -12.47
C SER A 50 1.04 -18.65 -12.90
N VAL A 51 1.08 -19.60 -13.83
CA VAL A 51 -0.08 -20.42 -14.16
C VAL A 51 -0.14 -21.57 -13.17
N ASN A 52 -1.33 -21.82 -12.60
CA ASN A 52 -1.51 -22.91 -11.66
C ASN A 52 -1.19 -24.28 -12.30
N SER A 53 -0.88 -25.27 -11.46
CA SER A 53 -0.50 -26.62 -11.92
C SER A 53 -1.55 -27.32 -12.82
N ALA A 54 -2.81 -26.90 -12.76
CA ALA A 54 -3.89 -27.42 -13.60
C ALA A 54 -4.01 -26.71 -14.97
N GLY A 55 -3.28 -25.62 -15.20
CA GLY A 55 -3.35 -24.85 -16.45
C GLY A 55 -4.67 -24.09 -16.65
N THR A 56 -5.47 -23.91 -15.60
CA THR A 56 -6.83 -23.35 -15.69
C THR A 56 -6.97 -21.94 -15.14
N GLY A 57 -5.91 -21.41 -14.51
CA GLY A 57 -5.94 -20.10 -13.89
C GLY A 57 -4.57 -19.63 -13.40
N LEU A 58 -4.54 -18.48 -12.74
CA LEU A 58 -3.34 -17.91 -12.14
C LEU A 58 -3.14 -18.39 -10.71
N GLU A 59 -1.88 -18.58 -10.36
CA GLU A 59 -1.40 -18.79 -9.00
C GLU A 59 -0.56 -17.57 -8.60
N ILE A 60 -0.99 -16.91 -7.53
CA ILE A 60 -0.36 -15.71 -6.97
C ILE A 60 -0.17 -15.98 -5.47
N PRO A 61 1.00 -16.46 -5.04
CA PRO A 61 1.30 -16.67 -3.64
C PRO A 61 1.47 -15.33 -2.90
N CYS A 62 1.38 -15.37 -1.57
CA CYS A 62 1.82 -14.24 -0.76
C CYS A 62 3.33 -14.07 -0.88
N PRO A 63 3.83 -12.86 -1.17
CA PRO A 63 5.26 -12.60 -1.13
C PRO A 63 5.82 -12.94 0.25
N THR A 64 6.99 -13.59 0.27
CA THR A 64 7.74 -13.87 1.50
C THR A 64 8.85 -12.87 1.75
N GLU A 65 9.16 -12.05 0.74
CA GLU A 65 10.17 -11.00 0.79
C GLU A 65 9.50 -9.62 0.75
N SER A 66 10.14 -8.66 1.38
CA SER A 66 9.70 -7.27 1.42
C SER A 66 10.90 -6.36 1.62
N ASP A 67 10.88 -5.21 0.97
CA ASP A 67 11.70 -4.08 1.37
C ASP A 67 11.08 -3.43 2.61
N THR A 68 11.90 -3.10 3.61
CA THR A 68 11.44 -2.46 4.84
C THR A 68 12.20 -1.18 5.12
N GLU A 69 11.46 -0.13 5.47
CA GLU A 69 12.03 1.15 5.83
C GLU A 69 11.42 1.65 7.14
N ALA A 70 12.27 2.21 8.01
CA ALA A 70 11.85 2.80 9.27
C ALA A 70 12.08 4.30 9.22
N SER A 71 11.08 5.05 9.66
CA SER A 71 11.12 6.50 9.69
C SER A 71 10.36 7.05 10.91
N THR A 72 10.23 8.37 10.99
CA THR A 72 9.41 9.07 11.97
C THR A 72 8.18 9.67 11.33
N TYR A 73 7.14 9.86 12.13
CA TYR A 73 5.93 10.51 11.67
C TYR A 73 5.40 11.52 12.69
N THR A 74 4.63 12.48 12.20
CA THR A 74 3.75 13.32 13.04
C THR A 74 2.34 13.31 12.47
N PHE A 75 1.36 13.42 13.35
CA PHE A 75 -0.04 13.43 12.97
C PHE A 75 -0.81 14.43 13.83
N ASP A 76 -1.46 15.40 13.20
CA ASP A 76 -2.19 16.48 13.89
C ASP A 76 -3.72 16.25 13.96
N GLY A 77 -4.20 15.13 13.41
CA GLY A 77 -5.62 14.80 13.29
C GLY A 77 -6.20 14.97 11.88
N MET A 78 -5.50 15.69 10.99
CA MET A 78 -5.91 15.90 9.60
C MET A 78 -4.77 15.63 8.61
N VAL A 79 -3.53 15.93 9.00
CA VAL A 79 -2.34 15.79 8.16
C VAL A 79 -1.38 14.80 8.80
N LEU A 80 -1.01 13.78 8.04
CA LEU A 80 0.07 12.86 8.35
C LEU A 80 1.35 13.38 7.69
N ASN A 81 2.43 13.51 8.46
CA ASN A 81 3.74 13.85 7.93
C ASN A 81 4.68 12.67 8.18
N ILE A 82 5.34 12.20 7.14
CA ILE A 82 6.33 11.11 7.19
C ILE A 82 7.66 11.66 6.65
N LEU A 83 8.76 11.34 7.33
CA LEU A 83 10.09 11.62 6.78
C LEU A 83 10.45 10.52 5.76
N ASP A 84 10.87 10.86 4.56
CA ASP A 84 11.31 9.88 3.58
C ASP A 84 12.79 9.47 3.78
N GLY A 85 13.27 8.52 2.98
CA GLY A 85 14.67 8.08 3.01
C GLY A 85 15.70 9.14 2.59
N ASN A 86 15.26 10.28 2.02
CA ASN A 86 16.10 11.43 1.67
C ASN A 86 16.12 12.50 2.79
N GLY A 87 15.29 12.35 3.83
CA GLY A 87 15.11 13.33 4.88
C GLY A 87 14.14 14.46 4.51
N GLU A 88 13.35 14.31 3.45
CA GLU A 88 12.27 15.21 3.07
C GLU A 88 10.97 14.80 3.78
N THR A 89 10.11 15.78 4.06
CA THR A 89 8.81 15.52 4.68
C THR A 89 7.74 15.37 3.62
N VAL A 90 7.12 14.21 3.57
CA VAL A 90 5.92 13.92 2.79
C VAL A 90 4.70 14.19 3.65
N SER A 91 3.84 15.11 3.21
CA SER A 91 2.62 15.51 3.91
C SER A 91 1.40 15.01 3.16
N VAL A 92 0.52 14.31 3.85
CA VAL A 92 -0.67 13.69 3.29
C VAL A 92 -1.90 14.08 4.08
N ASP A 93 -2.93 14.53 3.36
CA ASP A 93 -4.25 14.71 3.94
C ASP A 93 -4.88 13.34 4.22
N VAL A 94 -5.48 13.19 5.41
CA VAL A 94 -6.12 11.94 5.80
C VAL A 94 -7.61 12.14 6.02
N THR A 95 -8.40 11.13 5.62
CA THR A 95 -9.82 11.06 5.97
C THR A 95 -10.02 10.01 7.05
N ILE A 96 -10.56 10.40 8.20
CA ILE A 96 -10.88 9.45 9.30
C ILE A 96 -12.38 9.21 9.37
N ASN A 97 -12.76 7.94 9.38
CA ASN A 97 -14.12 7.48 9.64
C ASN A 97 -14.11 6.32 10.65
N GLY A 98 -14.32 6.64 11.93
CA GLY A 98 -14.26 5.68 13.02
C GLY A 98 -12.83 5.14 13.22
N ASP A 99 -12.67 3.83 13.06
CA ASP A 99 -11.39 3.13 13.16
C ASP A 99 -10.63 3.08 11.82
N VAL A 100 -11.19 3.66 10.76
CA VAL A 100 -10.58 3.67 9.43
C VAL A 100 -9.98 5.05 9.14
N MET A 101 -8.70 5.06 8.78
CA MET A 101 -8.03 6.21 8.17
C MET A 101 -7.74 5.88 6.71
N ALA A 102 -8.09 6.79 5.81
CA ALA A 102 -7.86 6.69 4.39
C ALA A 102 -6.91 7.79 3.92
N VAL A 103 -5.96 7.44 3.05
CA VAL A 103 -4.95 8.34 2.49
C VAL A 103 -4.82 8.07 1.00
N ASP A 104 -4.71 9.11 0.17
CA ASP A 104 -4.40 8.92 -1.25
C ASP A 104 -2.97 8.38 -1.38
N ALA A 105 -2.84 7.21 -2.02
CA ALA A 105 -1.55 6.58 -2.20
C ALA A 105 -0.61 7.41 -3.10
N ALA A 106 -1.17 8.21 -4.01
CA ALA A 106 -0.39 9.06 -4.91
C ALA A 106 0.33 10.20 -4.16
N ASP A 107 -0.25 10.67 -3.05
CA ASP A 107 0.33 11.75 -2.24
C ASP A 107 1.51 11.27 -1.37
N LEU A 108 1.71 9.95 -1.24
CA LEU A 108 2.80 9.36 -0.45
C LEU A 108 4.12 9.21 -1.23
N ASP A 109 4.12 9.52 -2.53
CA ASP A 109 5.27 9.40 -3.44
C ASP A 109 6.00 8.03 -3.34
N ILE A 110 5.23 6.96 -3.15
CA ILE A 110 5.78 5.60 -3.03
C ILE A 110 6.05 5.06 -4.44
N PRO A 111 7.27 4.54 -4.71
CA PRO A 111 7.54 3.86 -5.98
C PRO A 111 6.50 2.78 -6.29
N ASN A 112 6.01 2.76 -7.53
CA ASN A 112 4.94 1.88 -8.03
C ASN A 112 3.51 2.16 -7.53
N PHE A 113 3.29 3.22 -6.73
CA PHE A 113 1.97 3.62 -6.23
C PHE A 113 1.63 5.10 -6.53
N ASN A 114 2.07 5.60 -7.69
CA ASN A 114 2.03 7.03 -8.05
C ASN A 114 0.93 7.43 -9.05
N ASP A 115 -0.05 6.55 -9.33
CA ASP A 115 -1.12 6.83 -10.30
C ASP A 115 -2.45 7.13 -9.59
N SER A 116 -3.08 6.10 -9.03
CA SER A 116 -4.28 6.24 -8.19
C SER A 116 -4.40 5.08 -7.21
N GLY A 117 -4.84 5.36 -6.00
CA GLY A 117 -5.01 4.34 -4.97
C GLY A 117 -5.38 4.95 -3.63
N GLU A 118 -5.95 4.14 -2.75
CA GLU A 118 -6.25 4.57 -1.38
C GLU A 118 -5.59 3.58 -0.43
N LEU A 119 -4.78 4.09 0.48
CA LEU A 119 -4.29 3.30 1.61
C LEU A 119 -5.31 3.36 2.73
N ILE A 120 -5.73 2.18 3.18
CA ILE A 120 -6.69 2.01 4.26
C ILE A 120 -5.96 1.50 5.49
N PHE A 121 -5.90 2.35 6.51
CA PHE A 121 -5.38 1.99 7.83
C PHE A 121 -6.56 1.67 8.75
N ILE A 122 -6.52 0.49 9.38
CA ILE A 122 -7.52 0.06 10.36
C ILE A 122 -6.86 0.05 11.73
N LYS A 123 -7.39 0.83 12.64
CA LYS A 123 -6.98 0.81 14.05
C LYS A 123 -7.25 -0.57 14.63
N ARG A 124 -6.21 -1.20 15.22
CA ARG A 124 -6.29 -2.51 15.89
C ARG A 124 -6.11 -2.36 17.40
#